data_AF-A0A2G2N1Z6-F1
#
_entry.id   AF-A0A2G2N1Z6-F1
#
_cell.length_a   1.000
_cell.length_b   1.000
_cell.length_c   1.000
_cell.angle_alpha   90.00
_cell.angle_beta   90.00
_cell.angle_gamma   90.00
#
_symmetry.space_group_name_H-M   'P 1'
#
loop_
_entity.id
_entity.type
_entity.pdbx_description
1 polymer ?
#
loop_
_entity_poly.entity_id
_entity_poly.type
_entity_poly.pdbx_seq_one_letter_code
_entity_poly.pdbx_strand_id
1 'polypeptide(L)'
;MHMLTLNIEDSFYPHLKAILDKFVETKQVDYVEEDYYDYENNYPESVVVSSVEEVRRRVALSEEEKSMTEEEYEHVMNKFFKEELGVDR
;
A
#
# COMPACT_ATOMS: atom_id res chain seq x y z
N MET A 1 3.39 -5.63 4.17
CA MET A 1 3.48 -6.43 2.93
C MET A 1 2.09 -6.62 2.38
N HIS A 2 1.82 -6.16 1.16
CA HIS A 2 0.55 -6.44 0.48
C HIS A 2 0.70 -7.74 -0.30
N MET A 3 -0.07 -8.75 0.09
CA MET A 3 -0.09 -10.03 -0.60
C MET A 3 -1.11 -9.92 -1.75
N LEU A 4 -0.65 -10.04 -2.99
CA LEU A 4 -1.48 -9.98 -4.18
C LEU A 4 -1.74 -11.41 -4.66
N THR A 5 -2.94 -11.93 -4.42
CA THR A 5 -3.34 -13.25 -4.90
C THR A 5 -3.79 -13.13 -6.35
N LEU A 6 -2.99 -13.69 -7.27
CA LEU A 6 -3.28 -13.70 -8.71
C LEU A 6 -3.73 -15.10 -9.15
N ASN A 7 -4.92 -15.19 -9.73
CA ASN A 7 -5.35 -16.40 -10.44
C ASN A 7 -4.80 -16.35 -11.86
N ILE A 8 -3.80 -17.19 -12.13
CA ILE A 8 -3.13 -17.27 -13.42
C ILE A 8 -3.58 -18.54 -14.13
N GLU A 9 -3.88 -18.44 -15.42
CA GLU A 9 -4.17 -19.62 -16.24
C GLU A 9 -2.91 -20.50 -16.37
N ASP A 10 -3.08 -21.82 -16.29
CA ASP A 10 -1.98 -22.80 -16.35
C ASP A 10 -1.13 -22.65 -17.63
N SER A 11 -1.71 -22.17 -18.72
CA SER A 11 -1.04 -21.89 -19.99
C SER A 11 -0.04 -20.73 -19.92
N PHE A 12 -0.30 -19.76 -19.03
CA PHE A 12 0.51 -18.54 -18.86
C PHE A 12 1.60 -18.71 -17.79
N TYR A 13 1.45 -19.67 -16.87
CA TYR A 13 2.41 -19.93 -15.80
C TYR A 13 3.86 -20.13 -16.28
N PRO A 14 4.16 -20.90 -17.34
CA PRO A 14 5.52 -21.08 -17.82
C PRO A 14 6.18 -19.77 -18.30
N HIS A 15 5.37 -18.88 -18.88
CA HIS A 15 5.82 -17.60 -19.40
C HIS A 15 6.10 -16.64 -18.24
N LEU A 16 5.23 -16.60 -17.24
CA LEU A 16 5.43 -15.84 -16.01
C LEU A 16 6.69 -16.31 -15.26
N LYS A 17 6.89 -17.62 -15.14
CA LYS A 17 8.06 -18.20 -14.50
C LYS A 17 9.35 -17.75 -15.20
N ALA A 18 9.41 -17.81 -16.52
CA ALA A 18 10.58 -17.38 -17.28
C ALA A 18 10.89 -15.87 -17.11
N ILE A 19 9.85 -15.04 -16.94
CA ILE A 19 10.01 -13.62 -16.65
C ILE A 19 10.59 -13.42 -15.24
N LEU A 20 10.03 -14.10 -14.23
CA LEU A 20 10.50 -14.03 -12.85
C LEU A 20 11.93 -14.54 -12.69
N ASP A 21 12.27 -15.67 -13.33
CA ASP A 21 13.64 -16.23 -13.31
C ASP A 21 14.66 -15.21 -13.84
N LYS A 22 14.33 -14.46 -14.90
CA LYS A 22 15.18 -13.36 -15.42
C LYS A 22 15.29 -12.17 -14.45
N PHE A 23 14.24 -11.84 -13.72
CA PHE A 23 14.28 -10.78 -12.71
C PHE A 23 15.15 -11.15 -11.50
N VAL A 24 15.19 -12.43 -11.13
CA VAL A 24 16.08 -12.95 -10.10
C VAL A 24 17.54 -12.98 -10.58
N GLU A 25 17.80 -13.42 -11.81
CA GLU A 25 19.15 -13.39 -12.41
C GLU A 25 19.74 -11.97 -12.46
N THR A 26 18.88 -10.96 -12.67
CA THR A 26 19.26 -9.54 -12.68
C THR A 26 19.36 -8.91 -11.28
N LYS A 27 19.20 -9.69 -10.20
CA LYS A 27 19.18 -9.25 -8.78
C LYS A 27 18.19 -8.13 -8.48
N GLN A 28 17.11 -8.02 -9.26
CA GLN A 28 16.04 -7.07 -8.99
C GLN A 28 14.99 -7.64 -8.02
N VAL A 29 15.05 -8.95 -7.75
CA VAL A 29 14.18 -9.67 -6.81
C VAL A 29 15.02 -10.72 -6.09
N ASP A 30 14.92 -10.78 -4.76
CA ASP A 30 15.51 -11.84 -3.93
C ASP A 30 14.42 -12.85 -3.52
N TYR A 31 14.75 -14.14 -3.54
CA TYR A 31 13.88 -15.19 -2.99
C TYR A 31 13.88 -15.08 -1.46
N VAL A 32 12.72 -14.83 -0.86
CA VAL A 32 12.51 -15.00 0.58
C VAL A 32 12.06 -16.44 0.77
N GLU A 33 12.94 -17.30 1.28
CA GLU A 33 12.57 -18.66 1.69
C GLU A 33 11.58 -18.55 2.86
N GLU A 34 10.34 -19.02 2.66
CA GLU A 34 9.23 -18.88 3.62
C GLU A 34 9.46 -19.60 4.96
N ASP A 35 10.41 -20.53 5.04
CA ASP A 35 10.52 -21.45 6.17
C ASP A 35 11.12 -20.84 7.46
N TYR A 36 11.72 -19.64 7.40
CA TYR A 36 12.38 -19.02 8.58
C TYR A 36 12.29 -17.50 8.67
N TYR A 37 11.44 -16.83 7.88
CA TYR A 37 11.29 -15.38 8.05
C TYR A 37 10.35 -15.09 9.21
N ASP A 38 10.94 -14.86 10.39
CA ASP A 38 10.24 -14.42 11.58
C ASP A 38 9.74 -12.98 11.37
N TYR A 39 8.54 -12.87 10.79
CA TYR A 39 7.87 -11.61 10.51
C TYR A 39 7.57 -10.81 11.78
N GLU A 40 7.48 -11.44 12.96
CA GLU A 40 7.28 -10.71 14.21
C GLU A 40 8.55 -9.96 14.63
N ASN A 41 9.73 -10.51 14.32
CA ASN A 41 11.02 -9.95 14.74
C ASN A 41 11.80 -9.21 13.64
N ASN A 42 11.38 -9.29 12.37
CA ASN A 42 12.06 -8.65 11.23
C ASN A 42 11.19 -7.59 10.53
N TYR A 43 10.50 -6.74 11.30
CA TYR A 43 9.89 -5.53 10.74
C TYR A 43 10.98 -4.51 10.37
N PRO A 44 10.89 -3.84 9.20
CA PRO A 44 11.73 -2.69 8.93
C PRO A 44 11.49 -1.64 10.01
N GLU A 45 12.54 -1.04 10.57
CA GLU A 45 12.45 -0.01 11.62
C GLU A 45 11.56 1.19 11.24
N SER A 46 11.28 1.36 9.94
CA SER A 46 10.41 2.40 9.39
C SER A 46 8.92 2.04 9.36
N VAL A 47 8.52 0.81 9.69
CA VAL A 47 7.10 0.39 9.69
C VAL A 47 6.47 0.68 11.04
N VAL A 48 5.84 1.85 11.16
CA VAL A 48 5.00 2.19 12.31
C VAL A 48 3.66 1.45 12.17
N VAL A 49 3.55 0.27 12.79
CA VAL A 49 2.26 -0.41 12.91
C VAL A 49 1.43 0.34 13.95
N SER A 50 0.38 1.03 13.50
CA SER A 50 -0.58 1.67 14.44
C SER A 50 -1.25 0.57 15.27
N SER A 51 -1.27 0.72 16.59
CA SER A 51 -1.94 -0.25 17.47
C SER A 51 -3.43 -0.29 17.14
N VAL A 52 -4.08 -1.44 17.40
CA VAL A 52 -5.53 -1.59 17.22
C VAL A 52 -6.31 -0.51 17.99
N GLU A 53 -5.81 -0.11 19.16
CA GLU A 53 -6.38 0.96 19.97
C GLU A 53 -6.25 2.34 19.30
N GLU A 54 -5.10 2.63 18.68
CA GLU A 54 -4.86 3.87 17.96
C GLU A 54 -5.76 3.99 16.73
N VAL A 55 -5.91 2.88 15.99
CA VAL A 55 -6.84 2.82 14.85
C VAL A 55 -8.28 3.07 15.31
N ARG A 56 -8.71 2.41 16.38
CA ARG A 56 -10.06 2.61 16.95
C ARG A 56 -10.30 4.04 17.41
N ARG A 57 -9.30 4.67 18.05
CA ARG A 57 -9.37 6.07 18.48
C ARG A 57 -9.55 7.01 17.29
N ARG A 58 -8.77 6.83 16.22
CA ARG A 58 -8.85 7.68 15.02
C ARG A 58 -10.20 7.55 14.30
N VAL A 59 -10.74 6.35 14.22
CA VAL A 59 -12.08 6.12 13.64
C VAL A 59 -13.15 6.84 14.46
N ALA A 60 -13.13 6.68 15.79
CA ALA A 60 -14.10 7.36 16.66
C ALA A 60 -14.02 8.90 16.53
N LEU A 61 -12.82 9.47 16.49
CA LEU A 61 -12.63 10.91 16.28
C LEU A 61 -13.15 11.36 14.91
N SER A 62 -12.92 10.57 13.86
CA SER A 62 -13.41 10.89 12.51
C SER A 62 -14.94 10.80 12.39
N GLU A 63 -15.59 9.97 13.20
CA GLU A 63 -17.06 9.87 13.25
C GLU A 63 -17.68 11.06 14.02
N GLU A 64 -16.95 11.66 14.95
CA GLU A 64 -17.37 12.86 15.67
C GLU A 64 -17.13 14.16 14.87
N GLU A 65 -16.23 14.13 13.89
CA GLU A 65 -15.97 15.28 13.02
C GLU A 65 -17.16 15.59 12.11
N LYS A 66 -17.55 16.87 12.06
CA LYS A 66 -18.56 17.33 11.11
C LYS A 66 -18.02 17.16 9.69
N SER A 67 -18.71 16.37 8.89
CA SER A 67 -18.46 16.31 7.44
C SER A 67 -18.52 17.72 6.84
N MET A 68 -17.51 18.05 6.05
CA MET A 68 -17.50 19.28 5.27
C MET A 68 -18.68 19.30 4.30
N THR A 69 -19.18 20.49 3.99
CA THR A 69 -20.11 20.65 2.87
C THR A 69 -19.38 20.43 1.55
N GLU A 70 -20.12 20.12 0.48
CA GLU A 70 -19.57 19.87 -0.84
C GLU A 70 -18.76 21.07 -1.36
N GLU A 71 -19.25 22.30 -1.12
CA GLU A 71 -18.56 23.53 -1.50
C GLU A 71 -17.22 23.71 -0.77
N GLU A 72 -17.17 23.41 0.53
CA GLU A 72 -15.94 23.47 1.32
C GLU A 72 -14.93 22.41 0.88
N TYR A 73 -15.39 21.20 0.58
CA TYR A 73 -14.56 20.12 0.07
C TYR A 73 -13.93 20.51 -1.29
N GLU A 74 -14.74 21.00 -2.22
CA GLU A 74 -14.26 21.42 -3.54
C GLU A 74 -13.25 22.56 -3.43
N HIS A 75 -13.48 23.54 -2.54
CA HIS A 75 -12.51 24.61 -2.31
C HIS A 75 -11.15 24.08 -1.81
N VAL A 76 -11.16 23.21 -0.81
CA VAL A 76 -9.94 22.63 -0.24
C VAL A 76 -9.21 21.76 -1.25
N MET A 77 -9.94 20.95 -2.01
CA MET A 77 -9.33 20.09 -3.03
C MET A 77 -8.75 20.90 -4.18
N ASN A 78 -9.45 21.92 -4.68
CA ASN A 78 -8.94 22.78 -5.75
C ASN A 78 -7.67 23.51 -5.30
N LYS A 79 -7.62 23.96 -4.05
CA LYS A 79 -6.40 24.54 -3.47
C LYS A 79 -5.25 23.53 -3.42
N PHE A 80 -5.50 22.31 -2.94
CA PHE A 80 -4.50 21.25 -2.88
C PHE A 80 -3.95 20.91 -4.27
N PHE A 81 -4.81 20.66 -5.25
CA PHE A 81 -4.39 20.34 -6.62
C PHE A 81 -3.57 21.46 -7.23
N LYS A 82 -3.93 22.72 -6.96
CA LYS A 82 -3.23 23.87 -7.49
C LYS A 82 -1.88 24.11 -6.83
N GLU A 83 -1.81 24.04 -5.50
CA GLU A 83 -0.60 24.39 -4.74
C GLU A 83 0.41 23.23 -4.66
N GLU A 84 -0.06 22.01 -4.42
CA GLU A 84 0.82 20.85 -4.21
C GLU A 84 1.12 20.10 -5.51
N LEU A 85 0.15 20.06 -6.43
CA LEU A 85 0.26 19.29 -7.67
C LEU A 85 0.40 20.17 -8.92
N GLY A 86 0.25 21.49 -8.79
CA GLY A 86 0.37 22.44 -9.90
C GLY A 86 -0.68 22.26 -11.00
N VAL A 87 -1.79 21.58 -10.72
CA VAL A 87 -2.85 21.29 -11.69
C VAL A 87 -4.16 21.93 -11.26
N ASP A 88 -4.89 22.49 -12.21
CA ASP A 88 -6.29 22.88 -11.98
C ASP A 88 -7.19 21.66 -12.25
N ARG A 89 -8.19 21.47 -11.39
CA ARG A 89 -9.12 20.32 -11.42
C ARG A 89 -10.33 20.57 -12.32
#